data_AF-A0A3D0LWN2-F1
#
_entry.id   AF-A0A3D0LWN2-F1
#
_cell.length_a   1.000
_cell.length_b   1.000
_cell.length_c   1.000
_cell.angle_alpha   90.00
_cell.angle_beta   90.00
_cell.angle_gamma   90.00
#
_symmetry.space_group_name_H-M   'P 1'
#
loop_
_entity.id
_entity.type
_entity.pdbx_description
1 polymer ?
#
loop_
_entity_poly.entity_id
_entity_poly.type
_entity_poly.pdbx_seq_one_letter_code
_entity_poly.pdbx_strand_id
1 'polypeptide(L)'
;MKNHSAPAGVIAATLDGAPLEAAAAYLMARERSALPDWSPITVLLPTLYPAAEFSAALGHAANRPTVLLPRITTLKAWAEHVPIEPRILANSQREALLYQALKAIDWLQGADRWQISAELLTLFDELTTSQIALPLSFDAFLQQLETAYRGSSGAPLHFEATLVHRLWFAMVRGAAAEIDPAAAYLMQLSRLATQVSAPVYAIGLYDLAPAENAFLTNVAQRHPVIQLHSAGNDPAHELLAAAWANPEHNADLRSRALACRTRHPHSPLQGKLALFAATGLEQEAQAIDVKVRQWLLAGKKRIAVIVQDRLV
;
A
#
# COMPACT_ATOMS: atom_id res chain seq x y z
N MET A 1 37.04 18.35 3.34
CA MET A 1 36.57 17.21 4.15
C MET A 1 35.65 16.37 3.27
N LYS A 2 35.97 15.10 3.08
CA LYS A 2 35.29 14.22 2.11
C LYS A 2 33.92 13.80 2.66
N ASN A 3 32.85 14.35 2.08
CA ASN A 3 31.48 13.85 2.21
C ASN A 3 31.49 12.36 1.87
N HIS A 4 31.30 11.50 2.86
CA HIS A 4 31.00 10.09 2.62
C HIS A 4 29.54 10.03 2.18
N SER A 5 29.28 10.39 0.91
CA SER A 5 27.99 10.14 0.29
C SER A 5 27.84 8.63 0.20
N ALA A 6 26.85 8.06 0.90
CA ALA A 6 26.52 6.65 0.74
C ALA A 6 26.26 6.35 -0.75
N PRO A 7 26.61 5.14 -1.24
CA PRO A 7 26.43 4.81 -2.64
C PRO A 7 24.96 4.97 -3.03
N ALA A 8 24.73 5.62 -4.18
CA ALA A 8 23.43 5.65 -4.84
C ALA A 8 22.98 4.20 -5.08
N GLY A 9 21.78 3.86 -4.63
CA GLY A 9 21.23 2.52 -4.70
C GLY A 9 20.08 2.30 -3.71
N VAL A 10 19.31 1.24 -3.96
CA VAL A 10 18.31 0.75 -3.00
C VAL A 10 19.03 -0.17 -2.01
N ILE A 11 18.93 0.15 -0.73
CA ILE A 11 19.52 -0.61 0.37
C ILE A 11 18.38 -1.21 1.17
N ALA A 12 18.17 -2.51 1.05
CA ALA A 12 17.25 -3.23 1.91
C ALA A 12 17.96 -3.63 3.21
N ALA A 13 17.35 -3.29 4.34
CA ALA A 13 17.79 -3.78 5.64
C ALA A 13 16.60 -4.36 6.41
N THR A 14 16.87 -5.46 7.10
CA THR A 14 15.91 -6.18 7.90
C THR A 14 16.20 -5.87 9.37
N LEU A 15 15.18 -5.45 10.11
CA LEU A 15 15.31 -4.97 11.48
C LEU A 15 14.73 -5.98 12.48
N ASP A 16 15.53 -6.40 13.44
CA ASP A 16 15.06 -7.23 14.55
C ASP A 16 14.41 -6.37 15.65
N GLY A 17 13.31 -6.84 16.24
CA GLY A 17 12.64 -6.19 17.37
C GLY A 17 11.45 -5.29 16.98
N ALA A 18 11.14 -4.30 17.82
CA ALA A 18 10.03 -3.38 17.57
C ALA A 18 10.35 -2.52 16.32
N PRO A 19 9.52 -2.56 15.26
CA PRO A 19 9.92 -2.10 13.94
C PRO A 19 10.23 -0.60 13.91
N LEU A 20 9.48 0.23 14.64
CA LEU A 20 9.68 1.68 14.68
C LEU A 20 10.91 2.09 15.48
N GLU A 21 11.15 1.47 16.64
CA GLU A 21 12.31 1.74 17.49
C GLU A 21 13.61 1.30 16.80
N ALA A 22 13.60 0.11 16.21
CA ALA A 22 14.73 -0.40 15.44
C ALA A 22 15.01 0.48 14.22
N ALA A 23 13.97 0.97 13.53
CA ALA A 23 14.14 1.87 12.39
C ALA A 23 14.69 3.23 12.81
N ALA A 24 14.23 3.78 13.94
CA ALA A 24 14.75 5.03 14.49
C ALA A 24 16.22 4.90 14.89
N ALA A 25 16.60 3.79 15.54
CA ALA A 25 17.99 3.49 15.87
C ALA A 25 18.87 3.34 14.62
N TYR A 26 18.36 2.66 13.58
CA TYR A 26 19.05 2.53 12.30
C TYR A 26 19.29 3.89 11.62
N LEU A 27 18.26 4.74 11.56
CA LEU A 27 18.37 6.09 11.00
C LEU A 27 19.40 6.92 11.78
N MET A 28 19.33 6.91 13.12
CA MET A 28 20.28 7.63 13.97
C MET A 28 21.72 7.16 13.75
N ALA A 29 21.94 5.84 13.71
CA ALA A 29 23.27 5.27 13.52
C ALA A 29 23.89 5.67 12.17
N ARG A 30 23.05 5.73 11.12
CA ARG A 30 23.47 6.04 9.76
C ARG A 30 23.65 7.54 9.52
N GLU A 31 22.73 8.36 10.01
CA GLU A 31 22.65 9.80 9.75
C GLU A 31 23.15 10.62 10.94
N ARG A 32 24.04 10.03 11.75
CA ARG A 32 24.62 10.68 12.93
C ARG A 32 25.37 11.96 12.59
N SER A 33 25.99 12.04 11.42
CA SER A 33 26.72 13.22 10.96
C SER A 33 25.80 14.38 10.54
N ALA A 34 24.51 14.12 10.28
CA ALA A 34 23.54 15.14 9.93
C ALA A 34 22.93 15.83 11.17
N LEU A 35 23.19 15.32 12.38
CA LEU A 35 22.72 15.97 13.61
C LEU A 35 23.27 17.40 13.75
N PRO A 36 22.45 18.36 14.21
CA PRO A 36 21.10 18.19 14.76
C PRO A 36 19.95 18.33 13.74
N ASP A 37 20.23 18.37 12.44
CA ASP A 37 19.24 18.67 11.40
C ASP A 37 18.96 17.48 10.46
N TRP A 38 17.84 16.79 10.69
CA TRP A 38 17.34 15.75 9.79
C TRP A 38 16.22 16.22 8.87
N SER A 39 15.87 17.52 8.86
CA SER A 39 14.78 18.05 8.04
C SER A 39 14.90 17.76 6.53
N PRO A 40 16.11 17.62 5.92
CA PRO A 40 16.21 17.21 4.52
C PRO A 40 15.80 15.76 4.27
N ILE A 41 15.94 14.88 5.26
CA ILE A 41 15.67 13.44 5.11
C ILE A 41 14.16 13.22 5.04
N THR A 42 13.73 12.35 4.13
CA THR A 42 12.32 11.94 4.02
C THR A 42 12.14 10.52 4.51
N VAL A 43 11.16 10.32 5.40
CA VAL A 43 10.73 9.02 5.90
C VAL A 43 9.32 8.75 5.38
N LEU A 44 9.21 7.67 4.61
CA LEU A 44 7.96 7.14 4.08
C LEU A 44 7.44 6.03 4.99
N LEU A 45 6.20 6.20 5.42
CA LEU A 45 5.43 5.22 6.16
C LEU A 45 4.22 4.76 5.32
N PRO A 46 3.70 3.54 5.52
CA PRO A 46 2.48 3.09 4.85
C PRO A 46 1.26 3.94 5.25
N THR A 47 1.23 4.39 6.51
CA THR A 47 0.21 5.32 7.03
C THR A 47 0.86 6.30 8.02
N LEU A 48 0.18 7.40 8.35
CA LEU A 48 0.68 8.37 9.33
C LEU A 48 0.33 8.04 10.78
N TYR A 49 -0.45 6.97 11.04
CA TYR A 49 -0.77 6.53 12.40
C TYR A 49 0.47 6.37 13.30
N PRO A 50 1.56 5.70 12.86
CA PRO A 50 2.76 5.55 13.67
C PRO A 50 3.70 6.77 13.68
N ALA A 51 3.37 7.88 13.01
CA ALA A 51 4.30 9.01 12.85
C ALA A 51 4.72 9.64 14.18
N ALA A 52 3.80 9.77 15.14
CA ALA A 52 4.10 10.35 16.46
C ALA A 52 4.98 9.43 17.31
N GLU A 53 4.69 8.12 17.31
CA GLU A 53 5.50 7.11 18.00
C GLU A 53 6.91 7.04 17.40
N PHE A 54 7.02 7.06 16.07
CA PHE A 54 8.30 7.08 15.38
C PHE A 54 9.10 8.37 15.65
N SER A 55 8.44 9.53 15.67
CA SER A 55 9.06 10.81 16.05
C SER A 55 9.61 10.76 17.48
N ALA A 56 8.84 10.20 18.42
CA ALA A 56 9.29 10.00 19.79
C ALA A 56 10.49 9.05 19.85
N ALA A 57 10.46 7.92 19.13
CA ALA A 57 11.57 6.98 19.06
C ALA A 57 12.85 7.63 18.51
N LEU A 58 12.74 8.47 17.47
CA LEU A 58 13.86 9.26 16.94
C LEU A 58 14.43 10.24 17.97
N GLY A 59 13.55 10.95 18.69
CA GLY A 59 13.96 11.86 19.76
C GLY A 59 14.75 11.14 20.87
N HIS A 60 14.26 9.97 21.30
CA HIS A 60 14.94 9.14 22.29
C HIS A 60 16.29 8.62 21.75
N ALA A 61 16.34 8.15 20.51
CA ALA A 61 17.55 7.63 19.89
C ALA A 61 18.63 8.71 19.70
N ALA A 62 18.23 9.95 19.37
CA ALA A 62 19.17 11.05 19.17
C ALA A 62 19.84 11.50 20.48
N ASN A 63 19.17 11.34 21.63
CA ASN A 63 19.64 11.72 22.96
C ASN A 63 20.19 13.16 23.03
N ARG A 64 19.42 14.11 22.48
CA ARG A 64 19.75 15.54 22.42
C ARG A 64 18.56 16.38 22.88
N PRO A 65 18.78 17.58 23.46
CA PRO A 65 17.71 18.45 23.92
C PRO A 65 16.86 19.02 22.77
N THR A 66 17.41 19.14 21.56
CA THR A 66 16.70 19.67 20.39
C THR A 66 17.26 19.03 19.12
N VAL A 67 16.36 18.54 18.25
CA VAL A 67 16.66 17.93 16.96
C VAL A 67 15.57 18.36 15.98
N LEU A 68 15.94 18.72 14.75
CA LEU A 68 14.98 18.88 13.67
C LEU A 68 14.68 17.51 13.08
N LEU A 69 13.43 17.08 13.19
CA LEU A 69 13.00 15.76 12.74
C LEU A 69 12.96 15.68 11.20
N PRO A 70 13.13 14.47 10.64
CA PRO A 70 12.90 14.25 9.22
C PRO A 70 11.45 14.52 8.83
N ARG A 71 11.23 14.75 7.54
CA ARG A 71 9.87 14.79 6.98
C ARG A 71 9.28 13.39 7.02
N ILE A 72 8.30 13.16 7.89
CA ILE A 72 7.56 11.90 7.96
C ILE A 72 6.27 12.06 7.15
N THR A 73 6.09 11.23 6.12
CA THR A 73 4.96 11.32 5.19
C THR A 73 4.58 9.92 4.66
N THR A 74 3.44 9.81 3.97
CA THR A 74 3.20 8.68 3.06
C THR A 74 3.65 9.06 1.65
N LEU A 75 3.87 8.07 0.78
CA LEU A 75 4.24 8.34 -0.61
C LEU A 75 3.14 9.12 -1.35
N LYS A 76 1.88 8.71 -1.16
CA LYS A 76 0.70 9.40 -1.70
C LYS A 76 0.64 10.87 -1.24
N ALA A 77 0.68 11.12 0.07
CA ALA A 77 0.63 12.48 0.59
C ALA A 77 1.82 13.31 0.10
N TRP A 78 3.00 12.71 -0.08
CA TRP A 78 4.16 13.43 -0.61
C TRP A 78 3.99 13.84 -2.07
N ALA A 79 3.48 12.92 -2.90
CA ALA A 79 3.21 13.17 -4.31
C ALA A 79 2.12 14.23 -4.50
N GLU A 80 1.07 14.22 -3.68
CA GLU A 80 -0.05 15.18 -3.76
C GLU A 80 0.40 16.65 -3.59
N HIS A 81 1.51 16.90 -2.89
CA HIS A 81 2.08 18.25 -2.76
C HIS A 81 2.83 18.73 -4.01
N VAL A 82 3.05 17.86 -4.99
CA VAL A 82 3.73 18.21 -6.24
C VAL A 82 2.70 18.81 -7.21
N PRO A 83 2.88 20.07 -7.63
CA PRO A 83 1.95 20.70 -8.56
C PRO A 83 2.03 20.03 -9.93
N ILE A 84 0.86 19.80 -10.50
CA ILE A 84 0.68 19.34 -11.88
C ILE A 84 -0.16 20.36 -12.64
N GLU A 85 0.10 20.49 -13.93
CA GLU A 85 -0.62 21.42 -14.81
C GLU A 85 -1.99 20.91 -15.27
N PRO A 86 -2.17 19.61 -15.61
CA PRO A 86 -3.48 19.11 -16.00
C PRO A 86 -4.48 19.18 -14.85
N ARG A 87 -5.75 19.42 -15.20
CA ARG A 87 -6.85 19.33 -14.23
C ARG A 87 -7.18 17.87 -13.97
N ILE A 88 -7.47 17.56 -12.71
CA ILE A 88 -7.87 16.23 -12.28
C ILE A 88 -9.39 16.11 -12.42
N LEU A 89 -9.84 15.13 -13.18
CA LEU A 89 -11.25 14.82 -13.35
C LEU A 89 -11.79 14.21 -12.04
N ALA A 90 -12.82 14.85 -11.46
CA ALA A 90 -13.38 14.43 -10.18
C ALA A 90 -14.06 13.05 -10.27
N ASN A 91 -13.95 12.23 -9.21
CA ASN A 91 -14.51 10.87 -9.21
C ASN A 91 -16.01 10.84 -9.50
N SER A 92 -16.81 11.77 -8.97
CA SER A 92 -18.23 11.85 -9.27
C SER A 92 -18.53 12.06 -10.76
N GLN A 93 -17.67 12.80 -11.47
CA GLN A 93 -17.78 12.99 -12.92
C GLN A 93 -17.34 11.72 -13.67
N ARG A 94 -16.26 11.08 -13.22
CA ARG A 94 -15.80 9.78 -13.76
C ARG A 94 -16.89 8.71 -13.65
N GLU A 95 -17.51 8.60 -12.47
CA GLU A 95 -18.62 7.69 -12.20
C GLU A 95 -19.81 7.99 -13.10
N ALA A 96 -20.19 9.25 -13.26
CA ALA A 96 -21.29 9.64 -14.14
C ALA A 96 -21.02 9.33 -15.62
N LEU A 97 -19.79 9.56 -16.11
CA LEU A 97 -19.39 9.20 -17.47
C LEU A 97 -19.44 7.70 -17.69
N LEU A 98 -18.95 6.92 -16.72
CA LEU A 98 -18.96 5.47 -16.79
C LEU A 98 -20.38 4.92 -16.72
N TYR A 99 -21.22 5.48 -15.86
CA TYR A 99 -22.64 5.16 -15.79
C TYR A 99 -23.35 5.42 -17.13
N GLN A 100 -23.06 6.55 -17.79
CA GLN A 100 -23.61 6.86 -19.12
C GLN A 100 -23.15 5.85 -20.18
N ALA A 101 -21.87 5.47 -20.15
CA ALA A 101 -21.33 4.45 -21.04
C ALA A 101 -21.98 3.07 -20.79
N LEU A 102 -22.16 2.68 -19.53
CA LEU A 102 -22.85 1.44 -19.14
C LEU A 102 -24.33 1.46 -19.51
N LYS A 103 -25.00 2.62 -19.46
CA LYS A 103 -26.41 2.76 -19.86
C LYS A 103 -26.62 2.48 -21.36
N ALA A 104 -25.62 2.76 -22.20
CA ALA A 104 -25.67 2.45 -23.63
C ALA A 104 -25.47 0.95 -23.93
N ILE A 105 -25.23 0.14 -22.90
CA ILE A 105 -25.02 -1.31 -23.00
C ILE A 105 -26.31 -2.02 -22.57
N ASP A 106 -27.02 -2.56 -23.56
CA ASP A 106 -28.38 -3.10 -23.38
C ASP A 106 -28.48 -4.34 -22.48
N TRP A 107 -27.38 -5.03 -22.16
CA TRP A 107 -27.41 -6.32 -21.47
C TRP A 107 -27.16 -6.27 -19.96
N LEU A 108 -26.88 -5.10 -19.38
CA LEU A 108 -26.79 -4.88 -17.91
C LEU A 108 -28.17 -4.55 -17.29
N GLN A 109 -29.22 -5.24 -17.72
CA GLN A 109 -30.57 -5.03 -17.20
C GLN A 109 -30.70 -5.67 -15.81
N GLY A 110 -31.02 -4.87 -14.79
CA GLY A 110 -31.22 -5.34 -13.41
C GLY A 110 -29.99 -5.31 -12.50
N ALA A 111 -28.81 -4.98 -13.02
CA ALA A 111 -27.60 -4.79 -12.21
C ALA A 111 -27.50 -3.36 -11.67
N ASP A 112 -26.89 -3.18 -10.50
CA ASP A 112 -26.59 -1.85 -9.96
C ASP A 112 -25.42 -1.22 -10.73
N ARG A 113 -25.77 -0.37 -11.69
CA ARG A 113 -24.80 0.31 -12.56
C ARG A 113 -23.91 1.29 -11.81
N TRP A 114 -24.34 1.80 -10.65
CA TRP A 114 -23.51 2.68 -9.84
C TRP A 114 -22.42 1.88 -9.13
N GLN A 115 -22.80 0.75 -8.51
CA GLN A 115 -21.82 -0.17 -7.92
C GLN A 115 -20.80 -0.65 -8.95
N ILE A 116 -21.26 -1.08 -10.13
CA ILE A 116 -20.36 -1.51 -11.23
C ILE A 116 -19.44 -0.36 -11.66
N SER A 117 -19.95 0.87 -11.70
CA SER A 117 -19.12 2.03 -12.05
C SER A 117 -18.01 2.24 -11.02
N ALA A 118 -18.32 2.15 -9.72
CA ALA A 118 -17.33 2.32 -8.66
C ALA A 118 -16.24 1.21 -8.69
N GLU A 119 -16.64 -0.04 -8.89
CA GLU A 119 -15.70 -1.17 -9.01
C GLU A 119 -14.78 -1.02 -10.24
N LEU A 120 -15.36 -0.68 -11.39
CA LEU A 120 -14.59 -0.46 -12.62
C LEU A 120 -13.64 0.74 -12.52
N LEU A 121 -14.02 1.83 -11.84
CA LEU A 121 -13.10 2.94 -11.61
C LEU A 121 -11.91 2.54 -10.75
N THR A 122 -12.16 1.74 -9.70
CA THR A 122 -11.10 1.19 -8.85
C THR A 122 -10.14 0.35 -9.68
N LEU A 123 -10.68 -0.56 -10.51
CA LEU A 123 -9.88 -1.37 -11.44
C LEU A 123 -9.07 -0.50 -12.41
N PHE A 124 -9.66 0.54 -12.99
CA PHE A 124 -8.94 1.43 -13.91
C PHE A 124 -7.81 2.18 -13.22
N ASP A 125 -8.00 2.63 -11.98
CA ASP A 125 -6.95 3.28 -11.19
C ASP A 125 -5.81 2.29 -10.85
N GLU A 126 -6.13 1.03 -10.55
CA GLU A 126 -5.15 -0.05 -10.35
C GLU A 126 -4.35 -0.36 -11.63
N LEU A 127 -5.01 -0.40 -12.80
CA LEU A 127 -4.33 -0.64 -14.08
C LEU A 127 -3.36 0.50 -14.42
N THR A 128 -3.80 1.75 -14.20
CA THR A 128 -2.96 2.94 -14.40
C THR A 128 -1.75 2.91 -13.46
N THR A 129 -1.97 2.73 -12.16
CA THR A 129 -0.87 2.70 -11.17
C THR A 129 0.09 1.52 -11.36
N SER A 130 -0.40 0.41 -11.92
CA SER A 130 0.41 -0.74 -12.32
C SER A 130 1.25 -0.51 -13.58
N GLN A 131 1.15 0.66 -14.22
CA GLN A 131 1.80 0.98 -15.50
C GLN A 131 1.48 -0.02 -16.61
N ILE A 132 0.30 -0.63 -16.56
CA ILE A 132 -0.15 -1.53 -17.61
C ILE A 132 -0.56 -0.66 -18.79
N ALA A 133 0.33 -0.54 -19.78
CA ALA A 133 0.01 0.09 -21.04
C ALA A 133 -1.06 -0.75 -21.76
N LEU A 134 -2.32 -0.31 -21.68
CA LEU A 134 -3.40 -0.97 -22.38
C LEU A 134 -3.24 -0.74 -23.89
N PRO A 135 -3.18 -1.80 -24.71
CA PRO A 135 -3.00 -1.67 -26.14
C PRO A 135 -4.13 -0.85 -26.77
N LEU A 136 -3.74 0.01 -27.73
CA LEU A 136 -4.68 0.86 -28.48
C LEU A 136 -5.66 0.02 -29.32
N SER A 137 -5.30 -1.22 -29.66
CA SER A 137 -6.17 -2.17 -30.35
C SER A 137 -6.72 -3.22 -29.38
N PHE A 138 -8.00 -3.55 -29.58
CA PHE A 138 -8.69 -4.58 -28.81
C PHE A 138 -8.02 -5.95 -28.95
N ASP A 139 -7.58 -6.32 -30.16
CA ASP A 139 -6.95 -7.62 -30.43
C ASP A 139 -5.63 -7.79 -29.67
N ALA A 140 -4.83 -6.73 -29.54
CA ALA A 140 -3.57 -6.78 -28.78
C ALA A 140 -3.82 -6.85 -27.27
N PHE A 141 -4.87 -6.18 -26.78
CA PHE A 141 -5.28 -6.29 -25.38
C PHE A 141 -5.74 -7.70 -25.03
N LEU A 142 -6.52 -8.32 -25.91
CA LEU A 142 -6.97 -9.70 -25.74
C LEU A 142 -5.79 -10.68 -25.71
N GLN A 143 -4.83 -10.55 -26.62
CA GLN A 143 -3.62 -11.38 -26.63
C GLN A 143 -2.79 -11.23 -25.34
N GLN A 144 -2.69 -10.01 -24.81
CA GLN A 144 -2.00 -9.75 -23.54
C GLN A 144 -2.70 -10.42 -22.36
N LEU A 145 -4.04 -10.36 -22.31
CA LEU A 145 -4.84 -11.03 -21.28
C LEU A 145 -4.78 -12.56 -21.39
N GLU A 146 -4.90 -13.13 -22.59
CA GLU A 146 -4.78 -14.57 -22.82
C GLU A 146 -3.39 -15.09 -22.42
N THR A 147 -2.35 -14.28 -22.63
CA THR A 147 -0.98 -14.59 -22.21
C THR A 147 -0.82 -14.51 -20.69
N ALA A 148 -1.51 -13.60 -20.02
CA ALA A 148 -1.49 -13.45 -18.56
C ALA A 148 -2.28 -14.57 -17.85
N TYR A 149 -3.44 -14.95 -18.40
CA TYR A 149 -4.38 -15.92 -17.82
C TYR A 149 -4.14 -17.37 -18.27
N ARG A 150 -2.90 -17.75 -18.63
CA ARG A 150 -2.54 -19.05 -19.25
C ARG A 150 -3.39 -20.23 -18.74
N GLY A 151 -4.42 -20.59 -19.51
CA GLY A 151 -5.29 -21.75 -19.25
C GLY A 151 -6.77 -21.44 -18.98
N SER A 152 -7.17 -20.20 -18.73
CA SER A 152 -8.59 -19.82 -18.52
C SER A 152 -9.22 -19.17 -19.75
N SER A 153 -9.07 -19.79 -20.92
CA SER A 153 -9.66 -19.30 -22.17
C SER A 153 -11.14 -19.69 -22.24
N GLY A 154 -12.04 -18.78 -21.86
CA GLY A 154 -13.49 -18.99 -21.93
C GLY A 154 -14.25 -17.74 -22.36
N ALA A 155 -15.48 -17.93 -22.84
CA ALA A 155 -16.37 -16.82 -23.23
C ALA A 155 -16.59 -15.76 -22.13
N PRO A 156 -16.64 -16.11 -20.81
CA PRO A 156 -16.76 -15.10 -19.74
C PRO A 156 -15.54 -14.19 -19.59
N LEU A 157 -14.31 -14.72 -19.72
CA LEU A 157 -13.09 -13.92 -19.61
C LEU A 157 -12.94 -12.97 -20.81
N HIS A 158 -13.23 -13.46 -22.02
CA HIS A 158 -13.22 -12.63 -23.23
C HIS A 158 -14.23 -11.48 -23.14
N PHE A 159 -15.37 -11.75 -22.50
CA PHE A 159 -16.43 -10.78 -22.31
C PHE A 159 -16.05 -9.67 -21.31
N GLU A 160 -15.54 -10.04 -20.14
CA GLU A 160 -15.04 -9.09 -19.13
C GLU A 160 -13.91 -8.22 -19.70
N ALA A 161 -12.98 -8.82 -20.45
CA ALA A 161 -11.92 -8.11 -21.15
C ALA A 161 -12.46 -7.06 -22.14
N THR A 162 -13.45 -7.44 -22.95
CA THR A 162 -14.07 -6.54 -23.93
C THR A 162 -14.75 -5.35 -23.25
N LEU A 163 -15.42 -5.58 -22.14
CA LEU A 163 -16.09 -4.54 -21.37
C LEU A 163 -15.07 -3.55 -20.79
N VAL A 164 -14.03 -4.06 -20.12
CA VAL A 164 -12.95 -3.26 -19.51
C VAL A 164 -12.25 -2.41 -20.57
N HIS A 165 -11.84 -3.00 -21.70
CA HIS A 165 -11.16 -2.28 -22.78
C HIS A 165 -12.00 -1.14 -23.35
N ARG A 166 -13.26 -1.44 -23.72
CA ARG A 166 -14.15 -0.46 -24.35
C ARG A 166 -14.48 0.70 -23.41
N LEU A 167 -14.75 0.41 -22.14
CA LEU A 167 -15.11 1.43 -21.15
C LEU A 167 -13.91 2.29 -20.76
N TRP A 168 -12.75 1.68 -20.53
CA TRP A 168 -11.51 2.41 -20.25
C TRP A 168 -11.16 3.34 -21.42
N PHE A 169 -11.18 2.81 -22.65
CA PHE A 169 -10.84 3.59 -23.84
C PHE A 169 -11.84 4.72 -24.11
N ALA A 170 -13.13 4.50 -23.83
CA ALA A 170 -14.15 5.54 -23.92
C ALA A 170 -13.89 6.67 -22.91
N MET A 171 -13.45 6.36 -21.69
CA MET A 171 -13.10 7.39 -20.71
C MET A 171 -11.84 8.17 -21.10
N VAL A 172 -10.77 7.48 -21.52
CA VAL A 172 -9.52 8.12 -21.93
C VAL A 172 -9.74 9.05 -23.13
N ARG A 173 -10.63 8.69 -24.08
CA ARG A 173 -10.97 9.56 -25.22
C ARG A 173 -11.93 10.70 -24.88
N GLY A 174 -12.79 10.53 -23.89
CA GLY A 174 -13.75 11.56 -23.46
C GLY A 174 -13.11 12.71 -22.66
N ALA A 175 -11.97 12.47 -22.03
CA ALA A 175 -11.26 13.43 -21.18
C ALA A 175 -10.25 14.26 -22.00
N ALA A 176 -10.75 15.15 -22.87
CA ALA A 176 -9.91 15.87 -23.85
C ALA A 176 -8.88 16.85 -23.26
N ALA A 177 -8.94 17.18 -21.96
CA ALA A 177 -7.99 18.06 -21.27
C ALA A 177 -7.79 17.75 -19.78
N GLU A 178 -8.50 16.76 -19.25
CA GLU A 178 -8.45 16.38 -17.84
C GLU A 178 -7.88 14.97 -17.73
N ILE A 179 -7.19 14.70 -16.64
CA ILE A 179 -6.61 13.38 -16.37
C ILE A 179 -7.29 12.75 -15.17
N ASP A 180 -7.33 11.43 -15.14
CA ASP A 180 -7.79 10.73 -13.95
C ASP A 180 -6.79 10.90 -12.77
N PRO A 181 -7.27 10.74 -11.52
CA PRO A 181 -6.43 10.82 -10.32
C PRO A 181 -5.23 9.88 -10.31
N ALA A 182 -5.34 8.67 -10.89
CA ALA A 182 -4.22 7.73 -10.93
C ALA A 182 -3.11 8.22 -11.89
N ALA A 183 -3.47 8.73 -13.06
CA ALA A 183 -2.54 9.37 -13.99
C ALA A 183 -1.90 10.63 -13.39
N ALA A 184 -2.68 11.43 -12.66
CA ALA A 184 -2.17 12.57 -11.90
C ALA A 184 -1.12 12.13 -10.87
N TYR A 185 -1.39 11.05 -10.12
CA TYR A 185 -0.44 10.48 -9.16
C TYR A 185 0.86 10.02 -9.84
N LEU A 186 0.80 9.36 -11.00
CA LEU A 186 2.00 8.97 -11.75
C LEU A 186 2.84 10.18 -12.21
N MET A 187 2.18 11.24 -12.68
CA MET A 187 2.87 12.49 -13.06
C MET A 187 3.52 13.15 -11.85
N GLN A 188 2.82 13.17 -10.71
CA GLN A 188 3.34 13.67 -9.45
C GLN A 188 4.56 12.87 -9.00
N LEU A 189 4.52 11.54 -9.01
CA LEU A 189 5.67 10.69 -8.67
C LEU A 189 6.86 10.95 -9.60
N SER A 190 6.61 11.09 -10.90
CA SER A 190 7.67 11.36 -11.89
C SER A 190 8.33 12.72 -11.64
N ARG A 191 7.54 13.77 -11.37
CA ARG A 191 8.06 15.10 -11.00
C ARG A 191 8.72 15.09 -9.63
N LEU A 192 8.16 14.36 -8.67
CA LEU A 192 8.70 14.24 -7.33
C LEU A 192 10.09 13.63 -7.35
N ALA A 193 10.28 12.57 -8.15
CA ALA A 193 11.58 11.91 -8.28
C ALA A 193 12.68 12.90 -8.65
N THR A 194 12.42 13.87 -9.53
CA THR A 194 13.44 14.86 -9.94
C THR A 194 13.74 15.90 -8.86
N GLN A 195 12.80 16.15 -7.95
CA GLN A 195 12.92 17.15 -6.88
C GLN A 195 13.56 16.60 -5.59
N VAL A 196 13.59 15.29 -5.39
CA VAL A 196 14.23 14.68 -4.21
C VAL A 196 15.73 15.02 -4.21
N SER A 197 16.19 15.63 -3.12
CA SER A 197 17.58 16.11 -2.94
C SER A 197 18.32 15.45 -1.78
N ALA A 198 17.70 14.48 -1.10
CA ALA A 198 18.18 13.90 0.14
C ALA A 198 17.79 12.41 0.25
N PRO A 199 18.37 11.65 1.20
CA PRO A 199 18.04 10.24 1.39
C PRO A 199 16.56 10.01 1.73
N VAL A 200 16.03 8.90 1.24
CA VAL A 200 14.64 8.47 1.49
C VAL A 200 14.65 7.15 2.26
N TYR A 201 13.92 7.11 3.36
CA TYR A 201 13.72 5.91 4.18
C TYR A 201 12.31 5.38 3.99
N ALA A 202 12.17 4.20 3.42
CA ALA A 202 10.89 3.51 3.26
C ALA A 202 10.74 2.47 4.38
N ILE A 203 9.89 2.73 5.38
CA ILE A 203 9.74 1.85 6.56
C ILE A 203 8.41 1.11 6.47
N GLY A 204 8.46 -0.22 6.40
CA GLY A 204 7.27 -1.07 6.40
C GLY A 204 6.35 -0.84 5.18
N LEU A 205 6.92 -0.39 4.07
CA LEU A 205 6.23 -0.31 2.79
C LEU A 205 6.31 -1.68 2.11
N TYR A 206 5.16 -2.33 2.00
CA TYR A 206 4.98 -3.61 1.34
C TYR A 206 4.04 -3.42 0.15
N ASP A 207 4.11 -4.33 -0.83
CA ASP A 207 3.19 -4.37 -1.98
C ASP A 207 3.09 -3.06 -2.77
N LEU A 208 4.19 -2.31 -2.86
CA LEU A 208 4.27 -1.09 -3.65
C LEU A 208 3.88 -1.36 -5.10
N ALA A 209 3.06 -0.47 -5.66
CA ALA A 209 2.71 -0.56 -7.07
C ALA A 209 3.97 -0.44 -7.96
N PRO A 210 3.97 -1.03 -9.17
CA PRO A 210 5.07 -0.88 -10.13
C PRO A 210 5.58 0.57 -10.29
N ALA A 211 4.66 1.54 -10.34
CA ALA A 211 5.03 2.95 -10.42
C ALA A 211 5.76 3.50 -9.18
N GLU A 212 5.38 3.05 -8.00
CA GLU A 212 6.01 3.46 -6.74
C GLU A 212 7.40 2.84 -6.61
N ASN A 213 7.55 1.58 -7.03
CA ASN A 213 8.87 0.94 -7.15
C ASN A 213 9.76 1.64 -8.18
N ALA A 214 9.22 2.03 -9.33
CA ALA A 214 9.95 2.82 -10.32
C ALA A 214 10.38 4.18 -9.76
N PHE A 215 9.52 4.85 -8.99
CA PHE A 215 9.86 6.08 -8.28
C PHE A 215 11.07 5.87 -7.34
N LEU A 216 11.00 4.88 -6.44
CA LEU A 216 12.10 4.58 -5.51
C LEU A 216 13.39 4.24 -6.25
N THR A 217 13.28 3.48 -7.34
CA THR A 217 14.43 3.11 -8.18
C THR A 217 15.06 4.33 -8.86
N ASN A 218 14.25 5.28 -9.35
CA ASN A 218 14.72 6.52 -9.98
C ASN A 218 15.35 7.50 -8.98
N VAL A 219 14.85 7.54 -7.75
CA VAL A 219 15.48 8.29 -6.66
C VAL A 219 16.81 7.65 -6.27
N ALA A 220 16.85 6.32 -6.17
CA ALA A 220 18.03 5.54 -5.81
C ALA A 220 19.24 5.80 -6.72
N GLN A 221 19.01 6.20 -7.98
CA GLN A 221 20.09 6.58 -8.91
C GLN A 221 20.88 7.83 -8.47
N ARG A 222 20.30 8.70 -7.64
CA ARG A 222 20.90 9.98 -7.23
C ARG A 222 21.10 10.08 -5.72
N HIS A 223 20.17 9.54 -4.95
CA HIS A 223 20.17 9.59 -3.49
C HIS A 223 19.95 8.20 -2.91
N PRO A 224 20.53 7.87 -1.74
CA PRO A 224 20.29 6.59 -1.10
C PRO A 224 18.79 6.40 -0.79
N VAL A 225 18.26 5.24 -1.16
CA VAL A 225 16.92 4.79 -0.75
C VAL A 225 17.10 3.61 0.18
N ILE A 226 16.67 3.76 1.44
CA ILE A 226 16.80 2.74 2.47
C ILE A 226 15.42 2.13 2.70
N GLN A 227 15.25 0.86 2.35
CA GLN A 227 14.04 0.10 2.64
C GLN A 227 14.23 -0.70 3.92
N LEU A 228 13.47 -0.36 4.96
CA LEU A 228 13.51 -0.98 6.27
C LEU A 228 12.29 -1.87 6.45
N HIS A 229 12.53 -3.17 6.55
CA HIS A 229 11.50 -4.17 6.78
C HIS A 229 11.69 -4.79 8.16
N SER A 230 10.60 -5.15 8.82
CA SER A 230 10.68 -5.95 10.05
C SER A 230 11.23 -7.33 9.70
N ALA A 231 12.23 -7.79 10.44
CA ALA A 231 12.64 -9.18 10.43
C ALA A 231 11.49 -9.98 11.01
N GLY A 232 10.78 -10.72 10.17
CA GLY A 232 9.72 -11.62 10.59
C GLY A 232 10.19 -12.82 11.41
N ASN A 233 11.29 -12.68 12.16
CA ASN A 233 12.01 -13.75 12.84
C ASN A 233 11.29 -14.29 14.08
N ASP A 234 10.12 -13.72 14.46
CA ASP A 234 9.26 -14.28 15.50
C ASP A 234 8.37 -15.39 14.90
N PRO A 235 8.35 -16.60 15.49
CA PRO A 235 7.37 -17.65 15.15
C PRO A 235 5.92 -17.16 14.98
N ALA A 236 5.49 -16.16 15.75
CA ALA A 236 4.16 -15.56 15.60
C ALA A 236 4.00 -14.83 14.26
N HIS A 237 5.03 -14.11 13.81
CA HIS A 237 5.03 -13.42 12.52
C HIS A 237 5.01 -14.41 11.37
N GLU A 238 5.81 -15.48 11.46
CA GLU A 238 5.83 -16.54 10.45
C GLU A 238 4.44 -17.20 10.29
N LEU A 239 3.76 -17.47 11.41
CA LEU A 239 2.42 -18.05 11.39
C LEU A 239 1.39 -17.08 10.78
N LEU A 240 1.46 -15.78 11.11
CA LEU A 240 0.58 -14.77 10.52
C LEU A 240 0.86 -14.59 9.02
N ALA A 241 2.13 -14.53 8.60
CA ALA A 241 2.50 -14.46 7.19
C ALA A 241 1.96 -15.66 6.41
N ALA A 242 2.07 -16.87 6.96
CA ALA A 242 1.51 -18.08 6.35
C ALA A 242 -0.02 -18.07 6.27
N ALA A 243 -0.71 -17.44 7.23
CA ALA A 243 -2.16 -17.32 7.22
C ALA A 243 -2.66 -16.37 6.11
N TRP A 244 -1.96 -15.25 5.87
CA TRP A 244 -2.33 -14.24 4.87
C TRP A 244 -1.62 -14.36 3.52
N ALA A 245 -0.76 -15.36 3.32
CA ALA A 245 -0.06 -15.55 2.05
C ALA A 245 -1.02 -15.71 0.87
N ASN A 246 -0.74 -15.00 -0.24
CA ASN A 246 -1.55 -15.02 -1.45
C ASN A 246 -1.67 -16.47 -1.97
N PRO A 247 -2.89 -17.04 -2.07
CA PRO A 247 -3.11 -18.41 -2.50
C PRO A 247 -2.71 -18.69 -3.96
N GLU A 248 -2.61 -17.67 -4.83
CA GLU A 248 -2.16 -17.85 -6.22
C GLU A 248 -0.68 -18.19 -6.32
N HIS A 249 0.11 -17.70 -5.36
CA HIS A 249 1.56 -17.81 -5.36
C HIS A 249 2.09 -18.77 -4.28
N ASN A 250 1.19 -19.32 -3.45
CA ASN A 250 1.55 -20.13 -2.29
C ASN A 250 0.67 -21.37 -2.21
N ALA A 251 1.13 -22.38 -1.47
CA ALA A 251 0.34 -23.57 -1.18
C ALA A 251 -1.01 -23.21 -0.51
N ASP A 252 -1.98 -24.11 -0.62
CA ASP A 252 -3.28 -23.93 0.02
C ASP A 252 -3.17 -23.75 1.55
N LEU A 253 -4.22 -23.17 2.14
CA LEU A 253 -4.22 -22.84 3.57
C LEU A 253 -3.96 -24.07 4.45
N ARG A 254 -4.48 -25.24 4.07
CA ARG A 254 -4.31 -26.49 4.83
C ARG A 254 -2.85 -26.92 4.85
N SER A 255 -2.18 -26.89 3.70
CA SER A 255 -0.78 -27.27 3.54
C SER A 255 0.13 -26.30 4.28
N ARG A 256 -0.15 -25.00 4.21
CA ARG A 256 0.58 -23.98 5.00
C ARG A 256 0.40 -24.19 6.50
N ALA A 257 -0.83 -24.44 6.96
CA ALA A 257 -1.11 -24.72 8.37
C ALA A 257 -0.39 -25.99 8.87
N LEU A 258 -0.34 -27.04 8.05
CA LEU A 258 0.43 -28.26 8.35
C LEU A 258 1.93 -27.98 8.45
N ALA A 259 2.49 -27.22 7.51
CA ALA A 259 3.90 -26.83 7.54
C ALA A 259 4.23 -26.01 8.80
N CYS A 260 3.40 -25.03 9.17
CA CYS A 260 3.55 -24.28 10.40
C CYS A 260 3.48 -25.17 11.64
N ARG A 261 2.55 -26.14 11.70
CA ARG A 261 2.44 -27.09 12.81
C ARG A 261 3.66 -27.99 12.95
N THR A 262 4.25 -28.42 11.83
CA THR A 262 5.49 -29.22 11.84
C THR A 262 6.67 -28.42 12.36
N ARG A 263 6.77 -27.14 11.98
CA ARG A 263 7.87 -26.25 12.37
C ARG A 263 7.72 -25.74 13.81
N HIS A 264 6.49 -25.49 14.24
CA HIS A 264 6.12 -24.96 15.56
C HIS A 264 5.11 -25.90 16.24
N PRO A 265 5.58 -26.95 16.95
CA PRO A 265 4.71 -27.92 17.63
C PRO A 265 3.78 -27.28 18.68
N HIS A 266 4.25 -26.20 19.31
CA HIS A 266 3.44 -25.34 20.16
C HIS A 266 3.08 -24.07 19.39
N SER A 267 1.79 -23.71 19.39
CA SER A 267 1.33 -22.53 18.66
C SER A 267 1.95 -21.26 19.26
N PRO A 268 2.64 -20.43 18.46
CA PRO A 268 3.25 -19.18 18.95
C PRO A 268 2.22 -18.12 19.37
N LEU A 269 0.96 -18.33 18.96
CA LEU A 269 -0.21 -17.52 19.35
C LEU A 269 -1.01 -18.12 20.51
N GLN A 270 -0.55 -19.23 21.10
CA GLN A 270 -1.23 -19.86 22.23
C GLN A 270 -1.37 -18.87 23.39
N GLY A 271 -2.60 -18.69 23.88
CA GLY A 271 -2.93 -17.72 24.93
C GLY A 271 -2.88 -16.26 24.50
N LYS A 272 -2.53 -15.96 23.24
CA LYS A 272 -2.50 -14.60 22.66
C LYS A 272 -3.67 -14.35 21.71
N LEU A 273 -4.19 -15.40 21.06
CA LEU A 273 -5.35 -15.35 20.19
C LEU A 273 -6.58 -15.96 20.88
N ALA A 274 -7.70 -15.25 20.84
CA ALA A 274 -9.00 -15.73 21.30
C ALA A 274 -10.05 -15.41 20.23
N LEU A 275 -10.99 -16.32 20.03
CA LEU A 275 -12.11 -16.16 19.12
C LEU A 275 -13.39 -15.98 19.95
N PHE A 276 -14.25 -15.05 19.52
CA PHE A 276 -15.56 -14.82 20.11
C PHE A 276 -16.61 -14.92 19.00
N ALA A 277 -17.57 -15.82 19.16
CA ALA A 277 -18.69 -15.96 18.23
C ALA A 277 -19.85 -15.07 18.70
N ALA A 278 -20.17 -14.04 17.91
CA ALA A 278 -21.31 -13.17 18.13
C ALA A 278 -22.50 -13.61 17.25
N THR A 279 -23.72 -13.48 17.76
CA THR A 279 -24.96 -13.78 17.02
C THR A 279 -25.52 -12.57 16.26
N GLY A 280 -24.88 -11.40 16.41
CA GLY A 280 -25.21 -10.16 15.70
C GLY A 280 -24.27 -9.02 16.07
N LEU A 281 -24.35 -7.92 15.33
CA LEU A 281 -23.46 -6.75 15.47
C LEU A 281 -23.51 -6.12 16.87
N GLU A 282 -24.68 -6.09 17.49
CA GLU A 282 -24.85 -5.55 18.85
C GLU A 282 -24.07 -6.38 19.89
N GLN A 283 -24.14 -7.71 19.79
CA GLN A 283 -23.43 -8.58 20.72
C GLN A 283 -21.91 -8.51 20.49
N GLU A 284 -21.48 -8.38 19.23
CA GLU A 284 -20.08 -8.17 18.89
C GLU A 284 -19.56 -6.86 19.52
N ALA A 285 -20.27 -5.75 19.31
CA ALA A 285 -19.91 -4.45 19.88
C ALA A 285 -19.83 -4.49 21.41
N GLN A 286 -20.82 -5.12 22.06
CA GLN A 286 -20.84 -5.26 23.52
C GLN A 286 -19.69 -6.13 24.04
N ALA A 287 -19.34 -7.21 23.34
CA ALA A 287 -18.21 -8.06 23.71
C ALA A 287 -16.87 -7.33 23.56
N ILE A 288 -16.71 -6.52 22.50
CA ILE A 288 -15.54 -5.67 22.30
C ILE A 288 -15.45 -4.63 23.44
N ASP A 289 -16.54 -3.93 23.77
CA ASP A 289 -16.56 -2.95 24.87
C ASP A 289 -16.08 -3.57 26.19
N VAL A 290 -16.68 -4.70 26.58
CA VAL A 290 -16.30 -5.42 27.81
C VAL A 290 -14.82 -5.79 27.80
N LYS A 291 -14.31 -6.31 26.67
CA LYS A 291 -12.91 -6.72 26.56
C LYS A 291 -11.94 -5.53 26.64
N VAL A 292 -12.25 -4.42 25.96
CA VAL A 292 -11.45 -3.20 26.02
C VAL A 292 -11.42 -2.65 27.45
N ARG A 293 -12.58 -2.61 28.14
CA ARG A 293 -12.66 -2.19 29.54
C ARG A 293 -11.81 -3.06 30.46
N GLN A 294 -11.85 -4.38 30.30
CA GLN A 294 -11.00 -5.32 31.03
C GLN A 294 -9.51 -5.05 30.80
N TRP A 295 -9.10 -4.80 29.56
CA TRP A 295 -7.71 -4.49 29.23
C TRP A 295 -7.25 -3.15 29.82
N LEU A 296 -8.10 -2.12 29.78
CA LEU A 296 -7.82 -0.83 30.40
C LEU A 296 -7.67 -0.98 31.93
N LEU A 297 -8.56 -1.72 32.59
CA LEU A 297 -8.46 -2.04 34.02
C LEU A 297 -7.21 -2.85 34.36
N ALA A 298 -6.77 -3.72 33.46
CA ALA A 298 -5.50 -4.44 33.57
C ALA A 298 -4.26 -3.57 33.22
N GLY A 299 -4.44 -2.26 33.03
CA GLY A 299 -3.36 -1.30 32.77
C GLY A 299 -2.80 -1.34 31.34
N LYS A 300 -3.47 -2.03 30.40
CA LYS A 300 -3.05 -2.03 29.00
C LYS A 300 -3.35 -0.66 28.39
N LYS A 301 -2.38 -0.08 27.69
CA LYS A 301 -2.48 1.25 27.06
C LYS A 301 -2.42 1.23 25.54
N ARG A 302 -1.95 0.12 24.96
CA ARG A 302 -1.80 -0.08 23.51
C ARG A 302 -2.88 -1.05 23.04
N ILE A 303 -4.07 -0.52 22.80
CA ILE A 303 -5.24 -1.29 22.35
C ILE A 303 -5.66 -0.71 21.02
N ALA A 304 -5.74 -1.56 20.00
CA ALA A 304 -6.29 -1.22 18.69
C ALA A 304 -7.54 -2.05 18.47
N VAL A 305 -8.60 -1.40 17.99
CA VAL A 305 -9.82 -2.06 17.51
C VAL A 305 -9.84 -1.89 16.00
N ILE A 306 -9.79 -2.99 15.28
CA ILE A 306 -9.81 -3.01 13.81
C ILE A 306 -11.17 -3.54 13.41
N VAL A 307 -11.97 -2.70 12.76
CA VAL A 307 -13.27 -3.07 12.21
C VAL A 307 -13.11 -3.16 10.70
N GLN A 308 -13.53 -4.28 10.11
CA GLN A 308 -13.61 -4.38 8.66
C GLN A 308 -14.90 -3.70 8.21
N ASP A 309 -14.84 -2.40 7.92
CA ASP A 309 -15.95 -1.69 7.30
C ASP A 309 -16.06 -2.16 5.85
N ARG A 310 -17.05 -3.00 5.55
CA ARG A 310 -17.47 -3.27 4.17
C ARG A 310 -18.69 -2.41 3.87
N LEU A 311 -18.51 -1.10 3.88
CA LEU A 311 -19.27 -0.23 2.99
C LEU A 311 -18.56 -0.25 1.64
N VAL A 312 -18.81 -1.31 0.87
CA VAL A 312 -18.69 -1.32 -0.60
C VAL A 312 -20.10 -1.50 -1.13
#